data_AF-A0A7Y9MUD9-F1
#
_entry.id   AF-A0A7Y9MUD9-F1
#
_cell.length_a   1.000
_cell.length_b   1.000
_cell.length_c   1.000
_cell.angle_alpha   90.00
_cell.angle_beta   90.00
_cell.angle_gamma   90.00
#
_symmetry.space_group_name_H-M   'P 1'
#
loop_
_entity.id
_entity.type
_entity.pdbx_description
1 polymer ?
#
loop_
_entity_poly.entity_id
_entity_poly.type
_entity_poly.pdbx_seq_one_letter_code
_entity_poly.pdbx_strand_id
1 'polypeptide(L)'
;MKDWKDRWDDTIAYLNTNFPADRLGDHIDQLVPENKKKGIAGQLSLGRRDDGKDDPQYAGNTSQRKALRGLLLCQRVYYSELWAKQSEAGPGLHVIPLPGLLQANWKVDSLAHWSIKSEVQILSGIGMFVTVPGATRDDLKNAAFAGAPNGTSLPGNLTLARTDLATVGQGVICYVGVQGWLVKSGLVSMRWFMQNSAPNKQAGCDLLFGAGREVWRGKIGPGDMARLGRIAADIGPGYVVHIWSPDNYNWNGHWVVTNGDGTICGVNNGEFLAGEAERGQAVQKNYTRTSTLMEQFLSYGGEGAHAGRKTAVMAVIDPLQLPNRI
;
A
#
# COMPACT_ATOMS: atom_id res chain seq x y z
N MET A 1 -13.96 -25.92 -27.81
CA MET A 1 -13.57 -24.61 -27.25
C MET A 1 -14.16 -24.58 -25.85
N LYS A 2 -13.39 -24.39 -24.78
CA LYS A 2 -14.02 -23.95 -23.53
C LYS A 2 -14.65 -22.60 -23.85
N ASP A 3 -15.96 -22.48 -23.65
CA ASP A 3 -16.67 -21.23 -23.92
C ASP A 3 -15.99 -20.10 -23.13
N TRP A 4 -16.09 -18.85 -23.58
CA TRP A 4 -15.59 -17.71 -22.80
C TRP A 4 -16.17 -17.74 -21.38
N LYS A 5 -17.41 -18.24 -21.26
CA LYS A 5 -18.12 -18.49 -20.01
C LYS A 5 -17.42 -19.54 -19.14
N ASP A 6 -17.10 -20.72 -19.67
CA ASP A 6 -16.36 -21.75 -18.91
C ASP A 6 -15.04 -21.20 -18.36
N ARG A 7 -14.30 -20.42 -19.16
CA ARG A 7 -13.03 -19.83 -18.72
C ARG A 7 -13.24 -18.82 -17.60
N TRP A 8 -14.28 -17.99 -17.72
CA TRP A 8 -14.65 -17.02 -16.71
C TRP A 8 -15.04 -17.74 -15.42
N ASP A 9 -16.04 -18.61 -15.47
CA ASP A 9 -16.60 -19.34 -14.33
C ASP A 9 -15.52 -20.20 -13.63
N ASP A 10 -14.66 -20.90 -14.39
CA ASP A 10 -13.50 -21.65 -13.85
C ASP A 10 -12.54 -20.73 -13.07
N THR A 11 -12.30 -19.51 -13.57
CA THR A 11 -11.37 -18.56 -12.96
C THR A 11 -11.96 -17.97 -11.68
N ILE A 12 -13.25 -17.62 -11.70
CA ILE A 12 -13.99 -17.14 -10.52
C ILE A 12 -13.99 -18.21 -9.42
N ALA A 13 -14.36 -19.44 -9.77
CA ALA A 13 -14.38 -20.55 -8.82
C ALA A 13 -12.99 -20.84 -8.22
N TYR A 14 -11.94 -20.79 -9.04
CA TYR A 14 -10.57 -20.99 -8.58
C TYR A 14 -10.14 -19.90 -7.56
N LEU A 15 -10.46 -18.63 -7.83
CA LEU A 15 -10.16 -17.53 -6.90
C LEU A 15 -10.90 -17.70 -5.58
N ASN A 16 -12.19 -18.05 -5.61
CA ASN A 16 -12.98 -18.29 -4.39
C ASN A 16 -12.50 -19.50 -3.59
N THR A 17 -11.94 -20.52 -4.27
CA THR A 17 -11.38 -21.71 -3.60
C THR A 17 -10.11 -21.37 -2.82
N ASN A 18 -9.24 -20.54 -3.40
CA ASN A 18 -7.95 -20.20 -2.79
C ASN A 18 -7.99 -18.96 -1.88
N PHE A 19 -8.99 -18.09 -2.04
CA PHE A 19 -9.22 -16.90 -1.22
C PHE A 19 -10.67 -16.87 -0.69
N PRO A 20 -11.08 -17.88 0.11
CA PRO A 20 -12.48 -18.08 0.49
C PRO A 20 -13.01 -17.00 1.45
N ALA A 21 -12.17 -16.45 2.32
CA ALA A 21 -12.57 -15.40 3.26
C ALA A 21 -13.02 -14.12 2.52
N ASP A 22 -12.30 -13.77 1.46
CA ASP A 22 -12.58 -12.59 0.63
C ASP A 22 -13.61 -12.85 -0.47
N ARG A 23 -13.86 -14.12 -0.83
CA ARG A 23 -14.61 -14.51 -2.04
C ARG A 23 -14.18 -13.67 -3.24
N LEU A 24 -12.86 -13.61 -3.46
CA LEU A 24 -12.22 -12.69 -4.40
C LEU A 24 -12.79 -12.80 -5.83
N GLY A 25 -13.14 -14.01 -6.26
CA GLY A 25 -13.79 -14.25 -7.54
C GLY A 25 -15.16 -13.57 -7.61
N ASP A 26 -16.02 -13.79 -6.62
CA ASP A 26 -17.37 -13.22 -6.62
C ASP A 26 -17.36 -11.69 -6.59
N HIS A 27 -16.42 -11.11 -5.84
CA HIS A 27 -16.23 -9.66 -5.84
C HIS A 27 -15.88 -9.13 -7.25
N ILE A 28 -14.99 -9.82 -7.96
CA ILE A 28 -14.67 -9.47 -9.36
C ILE A 28 -15.91 -9.64 -10.26
N ASP A 29 -16.67 -10.72 -10.09
CA ASP A 29 -17.85 -10.99 -10.90
C ASP A 29 -18.95 -9.93 -10.75
N GLN A 30 -19.10 -9.37 -9.55
CA GLN A 30 -20.01 -8.27 -9.26
C GLN A 30 -19.53 -6.93 -9.82
N LEU A 31 -18.22 -6.68 -9.77
CA LEU A 31 -17.62 -5.43 -10.23
C LEU A 31 -17.63 -5.32 -11.77
N VAL A 32 -17.44 -6.44 -12.47
CA VAL A 32 -17.31 -6.45 -13.93
C VAL A 32 -18.69 -6.53 -14.60
N PRO A 33 -19.10 -5.52 -15.39
CA PRO A 33 -20.35 -5.58 -16.14
C PRO A 33 -20.41 -6.77 -17.09
N GLU A 34 -21.58 -7.40 -17.21
CA GLU A 34 -21.80 -8.62 -17.99
C GLU A 34 -21.32 -8.47 -19.45
N ASN A 35 -21.58 -7.33 -20.07
CA ASN A 35 -21.16 -7.04 -21.45
C ASN A 35 -19.63 -6.94 -21.64
N LYS A 36 -18.85 -6.80 -20.57
CA LYS A 36 -17.38 -6.77 -20.60
C LYS A 36 -16.75 -8.15 -20.33
N LYS A 37 -17.46 -9.08 -19.69
CA LYS A 37 -16.91 -10.39 -19.25
C LYS A 37 -16.35 -11.21 -20.39
N LYS A 38 -17.05 -11.30 -21.53
CA LYS A 38 -16.58 -12.03 -22.73
C LYS A 38 -15.24 -11.50 -23.27
N GLY A 39 -15.08 -10.18 -23.33
CA GLY A 39 -13.85 -9.54 -23.79
C GLY A 39 -12.67 -9.80 -22.85
N ILE A 40 -12.89 -9.64 -21.54
CA ILE A 40 -11.89 -9.90 -20.51
C ILE A 40 -11.51 -11.38 -20.48
N ALA A 41 -12.49 -12.29 -20.52
CA ALA A 41 -12.24 -13.73 -20.61
C ALA A 41 -11.37 -14.07 -21.83
N GLY A 42 -11.56 -13.39 -22.97
CA GLY A 42 -10.66 -13.47 -24.14
C GLY A 42 -9.20 -13.12 -23.80
N GLN A 43 -8.98 -12.08 -23.00
CA GLN A 43 -7.66 -11.65 -22.53
C GLN A 43 -7.02 -12.65 -21.56
N LEU A 44 -7.80 -13.46 -20.82
CA LEU A 44 -7.28 -14.51 -19.93
C LEU A 44 -6.79 -15.76 -20.66
N SER A 45 -6.90 -15.83 -21.99
CA SER A 45 -6.35 -16.96 -22.76
C SER A 45 -4.82 -17.03 -22.61
N LEU A 46 -4.30 -18.18 -22.18
CA LEU A 46 -2.86 -18.41 -22.00
C LEU A 46 -2.32 -19.19 -23.20
N GLY A 47 -1.54 -18.48 -24.03
CA GLY A 47 -1.10 -18.93 -25.34
C GLY A 47 -2.21 -18.83 -26.40
N ARG A 48 -1.79 -18.54 -27.63
CA ARG A 48 -2.52 -18.92 -28.84
C ARG A 48 -1.53 -19.69 -29.69
N ARG A 49 -1.81 -20.97 -29.92
CA ARG A 49 -1.41 -21.60 -31.17
C ARG A 49 -2.14 -20.90 -32.31
N ASP A 50 -1.63 -20.97 -33.53
CA ASP A 50 -2.29 -20.42 -34.72
C ASP A 50 -3.70 -21.02 -34.94
N ASP A 51 -3.98 -22.19 -34.34
CA ASP A 51 -5.29 -22.85 -34.32
C ASP A 51 -6.23 -22.36 -33.19
N GLY A 52 -5.85 -21.30 -32.47
CA GLY A 52 -6.64 -20.72 -31.37
C GLY A 52 -6.70 -21.57 -30.11
N LYS A 53 -5.92 -22.66 -30.02
CA LYS A 53 -5.80 -23.49 -28.81
C LYS A 53 -4.72 -22.94 -27.89
N ASP A 54 -4.80 -23.41 -26.65
CA ASP A 54 -3.79 -23.16 -25.63
C ASP A 54 -2.45 -23.79 -26.02
N ASP A 55 -1.36 -23.10 -25.72
CA ASP A 55 -0.01 -23.55 -26.06
C ASP A 55 0.38 -24.81 -25.23
N PRO A 56 0.91 -25.89 -25.86
CA PRO A 56 1.23 -27.15 -25.21
C PRO A 56 2.24 -27.03 -24.07
N GLN A 57 3.09 -25.99 -24.06
CA GLN A 57 4.00 -25.74 -22.93
C GLN A 57 3.23 -25.52 -21.60
N TYR A 58 1.96 -25.13 -21.68
CA TYR A 58 1.06 -24.95 -20.53
C TYR A 58 0.06 -26.11 -20.34
N ALA A 59 0.14 -27.18 -21.14
CA ALA A 59 -0.81 -28.30 -21.09
C ALA A 59 -0.56 -29.27 -19.92
N GLY A 60 0.67 -29.32 -19.38
CA GLY A 60 1.04 -30.24 -18.30
C GLY A 60 0.62 -29.80 -16.89
N ASN A 61 0.54 -28.50 -16.60
CA ASN A 61 0.31 -27.96 -15.25
C ASN A 61 -1.02 -27.21 -15.14
N THR A 62 -2.13 -27.95 -15.04
CA THR A 62 -3.49 -27.38 -15.01
C THR A 62 -3.73 -26.40 -13.85
N SER A 63 -3.12 -26.62 -12.68
CA SER A 63 -3.28 -25.75 -11.52
C SER A 63 -2.53 -24.41 -11.67
N GLN A 64 -1.27 -24.45 -12.12
CA GLN A 64 -0.50 -23.25 -12.49
C GLN A 64 -1.24 -22.40 -13.53
N ARG A 65 -1.87 -23.04 -14.51
CA ARG A 65 -2.68 -22.37 -15.53
C ARG A 65 -3.88 -21.64 -14.93
N LYS A 66 -4.60 -22.26 -13.99
CA LYS A 66 -5.72 -21.63 -13.29
C LYS A 66 -5.23 -20.46 -12.43
N ALA A 67 -4.11 -20.63 -11.74
CA ALA A 67 -3.47 -19.56 -10.98
C ALA A 67 -3.11 -18.36 -11.85
N LEU A 68 -2.44 -18.58 -12.99
CA LEU A 68 -2.08 -17.53 -13.94
C LEU A 68 -3.30 -16.76 -14.45
N ARG A 69 -4.38 -17.45 -14.80
CA ARG A 69 -5.64 -16.81 -15.18
C ARG A 69 -6.22 -15.97 -14.06
N GLY A 70 -6.22 -16.50 -12.83
CA GLY A 70 -6.66 -15.77 -11.64
C GLY A 70 -5.87 -14.49 -11.41
N LEU A 71 -4.54 -14.55 -11.51
CA LEU A 71 -3.68 -13.39 -11.38
C LEU A 71 -3.92 -12.36 -12.49
N LEU A 72 -3.97 -12.78 -13.75
CA LEU A 72 -4.26 -11.90 -14.88
C LEU A 72 -5.63 -11.23 -14.74
N LEU A 73 -6.63 -11.95 -14.22
CA LEU A 73 -7.96 -11.37 -13.96
C LEU A 73 -7.89 -10.30 -12.88
N CYS A 74 -7.19 -10.56 -11.77
CA CYS A 74 -6.98 -9.56 -10.71
C CYS A 74 -6.28 -8.31 -11.24
N GLN A 75 -5.17 -8.48 -11.97
CA GLN A 75 -4.43 -7.36 -12.59
C GLN A 75 -5.30 -6.59 -13.58
N ARG A 76 -6.01 -7.30 -14.47
CA ARG A 76 -6.88 -6.68 -15.48
C ARG A 76 -8.01 -5.87 -14.86
N VAL A 77 -8.54 -6.29 -13.71
CA VAL A 77 -9.68 -5.63 -13.08
C VAL A 77 -9.21 -4.48 -12.17
N TYR A 78 -8.25 -4.75 -11.27
CA TYR A 78 -7.85 -3.78 -10.24
C TYR A 78 -6.89 -2.70 -10.74
N TYR A 79 -6.14 -2.96 -11.82
CA TYR A 79 -5.25 -1.95 -12.42
C TYR A 79 -5.88 -1.21 -13.60
N SER A 80 -7.17 -1.40 -13.86
CA SER A 80 -7.87 -0.75 -14.97
C SER A 80 -8.95 0.23 -14.50
N GLU A 81 -9.69 0.76 -15.47
CA GLU A 81 -10.88 1.60 -15.27
C GLU A 81 -12.04 0.91 -14.52
N LEU A 82 -11.98 -0.40 -14.30
CA LEU A 82 -13.05 -1.15 -13.64
C LEU A 82 -13.02 -1.02 -12.12
N TRP A 83 -11.87 -0.67 -11.54
CA TRP A 83 -11.73 -0.49 -10.10
C TRP A 83 -11.89 0.97 -9.70
N ALA A 84 -12.74 1.21 -8.70
CA ALA A 84 -13.05 2.54 -8.21
C ALA A 84 -11.81 3.20 -7.60
N LYS A 85 -11.44 4.39 -8.08
CA LYS A 85 -10.36 5.22 -7.52
C LYS A 85 -10.98 6.46 -6.87
N GLN A 86 -10.63 6.77 -5.63
CA GLN A 86 -11.10 7.95 -4.91
C GLN A 86 -10.25 9.17 -5.28
N SER A 87 -10.88 10.32 -5.40
CA SER A 87 -10.24 11.62 -5.55
C SER A 87 -10.11 12.31 -4.20
N GLU A 88 -9.04 13.10 -4.07
CA GLU A 88 -8.88 14.09 -3.01
C GLU A 88 -9.99 15.16 -3.00
N ALA A 89 -10.75 15.29 -4.09
CA ALA A 89 -11.86 16.24 -4.18
C ALA A 89 -13.08 15.82 -3.33
N GLY A 90 -13.13 14.57 -2.85
CA GLY A 90 -14.15 14.11 -1.89
C GLY A 90 -14.68 12.70 -2.17
N PRO A 91 -15.46 12.14 -1.22
CA PRO A 91 -16.10 10.84 -1.38
C PRO A 91 -16.96 10.81 -2.66
N GLY A 92 -16.77 9.78 -3.50
CA GLY A 92 -17.53 9.59 -4.74
C GLY A 92 -17.05 10.42 -5.95
N LEU A 93 -16.06 11.31 -5.77
CA LEU A 93 -15.38 11.93 -6.90
C LEU A 93 -14.24 11.01 -7.31
N HIS A 94 -14.34 10.42 -8.50
CA HIS A 94 -13.34 9.48 -9.01
C HIS A 94 -12.34 10.23 -9.89
N VAL A 95 -11.16 10.55 -9.36
CA VAL A 95 -10.06 11.04 -10.20
C VAL A 95 -9.16 9.85 -10.46
N ILE A 96 -9.19 9.37 -11.71
CA ILE A 96 -8.18 8.46 -12.21
C ILE A 96 -6.89 9.30 -12.26
N PRO A 97 -5.84 9.00 -11.47
CA PRO A 97 -4.56 9.62 -11.70
C PRO A 97 -4.13 9.16 -13.09
N LEU A 98 -4.20 10.03 -14.10
CA LEU A 98 -3.54 9.80 -15.37
C LEU A 98 -2.05 10.04 -15.11
N PRO A 99 -1.15 9.04 -15.29
CA PRO A 99 -1.28 7.86 -16.14
C PRO A 99 -1.22 6.53 -15.34
N GLY A 100 -2.32 6.14 -14.70
CA GLY A 100 -2.43 4.93 -13.88
C GLY A 100 -3.29 3.82 -14.49
N LEU A 101 -3.32 3.73 -15.83
CA LEU A 101 -3.97 2.64 -16.55
C LEU A 101 -2.99 1.49 -16.78
N LEU A 102 -3.52 0.27 -16.73
CA LEU A 102 -2.92 -0.93 -17.25
C LEU A 102 -2.32 -0.67 -18.66
N GLN A 103 -1.00 -0.75 -18.80
CA GLN A 103 -0.28 -0.47 -20.06
C GLN A 103 -0.74 -1.41 -21.17
N ALA A 104 -0.67 -1.01 -22.45
CA ALA A 104 -1.15 -1.85 -23.56
C ALA A 104 -0.50 -3.25 -23.60
N ASN A 105 0.77 -3.34 -23.21
CA ASN A 105 1.57 -4.57 -23.16
C ASN A 105 1.54 -5.30 -21.79
N TRP A 106 0.72 -4.87 -20.82
CA TRP A 106 0.70 -5.39 -19.46
C TRP A 106 0.68 -6.92 -19.36
N LYS A 107 -0.06 -7.58 -20.26
CA LYS A 107 -0.23 -9.02 -20.26
C LYS A 107 1.06 -9.70 -20.67
N VAL A 108 1.76 -9.14 -21.66
CA VAL A 108 3.07 -9.66 -22.11
C VAL A 108 4.06 -9.56 -20.97
N ASP A 109 4.13 -8.39 -20.33
CA ASP A 109 5.06 -8.14 -19.22
C ASP A 109 4.76 -9.03 -18.00
N SER A 110 3.47 -9.17 -17.65
CA SER A 110 3.01 -10.05 -16.58
C SER A 110 3.36 -11.51 -16.89
N LEU A 111 3.08 -11.99 -18.10
CA LEU A 111 3.40 -13.36 -18.50
C LEU A 111 4.89 -13.63 -18.56
N ALA A 112 5.71 -12.67 -19.02
CA ALA A 112 7.16 -12.81 -19.04
C ALA A 112 7.74 -13.12 -17.64
N HIS A 113 7.11 -12.59 -16.59
CA HIS A 113 7.50 -12.88 -15.22
C HIS A 113 6.82 -14.14 -14.63
N TRP A 114 5.50 -14.22 -14.72
CA TRP A 114 4.70 -15.19 -13.96
C TRP A 114 4.59 -16.56 -14.61
N SER A 115 4.73 -16.66 -15.94
CA SER A 115 4.55 -17.94 -16.66
C SER A 115 5.50 -19.04 -16.22
N ILE A 116 6.67 -18.67 -15.71
CA ILE A 116 7.71 -19.59 -15.21
C ILE A 116 7.62 -19.86 -13.70
N LYS A 117 6.67 -19.22 -12.99
CA LYS A 117 6.51 -19.34 -11.53
C LYS A 117 5.60 -20.49 -11.15
N SER A 118 5.84 -21.11 -9.99
CA SER A 118 4.96 -22.15 -9.47
C SER A 118 3.57 -21.60 -9.10
N GLU A 119 2.58 -22.49 -8.99
CA GLU A 119 1.23 -22.12 -8.52
C GLU A 119 1.28 -21.37 -7.18
N VAL A 120 2.08 -21.84 -6.22
CA VAL A 120 2.24 -21.22 -4.90
C VAL A 120 2.80 -19.79 -5.01
N GLN A 121 3.78 -19.58 -5.89
CA GLN A 121 4.33 -18.24 -6.13
C GLN A 121 3.28 -17.32 -6.77
N ILE A 122 2.49 -17.82 -7.72
CA ILE A 122 1.42 -17.05 -8.35
C ILE A 122 0.30 -16.73 -7.35
N LEU A 123 -0.05 -17.67 -6.47
CA LEU A 123 -1.00 -17.45 -5.38
C LEU A 123 -0.49 -16.37 -4.41
N SER A 124 0.82 -16.30 -4.12
CA SER A 124 1.41 -15.18 -3.37
C SER A 124 1.26 -13.84 -4.09
N GLY A 125 1.35 -13.83 -5.43
CA GLY A 125 1.02 -12.68 -6.28
C GLY A 125 -0.45 -12.26 -6.17
N ILE A 126 -1.38 -13.22 -6.28
CA ILE A 126 -2.82 -12.96 -6.12
C ILE A 126 -3.12 -12.49 -4.68
N GLY A 127 -2.42 -13.04 -3.69
CA GLY A 127 -2.56 -12.71 -2.29
C GLY A 127 -2.34 -11.23 -1.99
N MET A 128 -1.66 -10.48 -2.86
CA MET A 128 -1.55 -9.02 -2.77
C MET A 128 -2.92 -8.33 -2.84
N PHE A 129 -3.91 -8.90 -3.55
CA PHE A 129 -5.23 -8.31 -3.77
C PHE A 129 -6.26 -8.63 -2.68
N VAL A 130 -5.84 -9.27 -1.59
CA VAL A 130 -6.70 -9.54 -0.42
C VAL A 130 -5.98 -9.22 0.87
N THR A 131 -6.72 -9.01 1.96
CA THR A 131 -6.09 -8.96 3.29
C THR A 131 -5.64 -10.35 3.73
N VAL A 132 -4.68 -10.41 4.66
CA VAL A 132 -4.31 -11.66 5.33
C VAL A 132 -5.18 -11.80 6.58
N PRO A 133 -6.01 -12.85 6.68
CA PRO A 133 -6.82 -13.09 7.87
C PRO A 133 -5.95 -13.17 9.12
N GLY A 134 -6.26 -12.35 10.12
CA GLY A 134 -5.50 -12.30 11.37
C GLY A 134 -4.21 -11.47 11.33
N ALA A 135 -3.93 -10.73 10.25
CA ALA A 135 -2.80 -9.80 10.22
C ALA A 135 -2.85 -8.81 11.40
N THR A 136 -1.69 -8.54 11.96
CA THR A 136 -1.49 -7.82 13.22
C THR A 136 -0.66 -6.55 13.03
N ARG A 137 -0.55 -5.74 14.09
CA ARG A 137 0.37 -4.60 14.09
C ARG A 137 1.84 -5.02 14.00
N ASP A 138 2.20 -6.17 14.58
CA ASP A 138 3.58 -6.67 14.50
C ASP A 138 3.96 -7.03 13.06
N ASP A 139 3.02 -7.48 12.22
CA ASP A 139 3.26 -7.70 10.79
C ASP A 139 3.62 -6.39 10.08
N LEU A 140 2.95 -5.28 10.43
CA LEU A 140 3.28 -3.95 9.91
C LEU A 140 4.65 -3.47 10.37
N LYS A 141 4.96 -3.62 11.66
CA LYS A 141 6.29 -3.32 12.20
C LYS A 141 7.36 -4.11 11.44
N ASN A 142 7.18 -5.42 11.30
CA ASN A 142 8.15 -6.30 10.66
C ASN A 142 8.34 -5.93 9.17
N ALA A 143 7.25 -5.62 8.47
CA ALA A 143 7.32 -5.12 7.08
C ALA A 143 8.11 -3.81 6.98
N ALA A 144 7.88 -2.87 7.91
CA ALA A 144 8.58 -1.58 7.93
C ALA A 144 10.07 -1.71 8.33
N PHE A 145 10.38 -2.63 9.24
CA PHE A 145 11.73 -2.88 9.73
C PHE A 145 12.61 -3.63 8.70
N ALA A 146 11.99 -4.39 7.80
CA ALA A 146 12.67 -5.14 6.76
C ALA A 146 13.38 -4.23 5.75
N GLY A 147 12.84 -3.04 5.47
CA GLY A 147 13.50 -2.08 4.59
C GLY A 147 12.57 -0.99 4.06
N ALA A 148 13.20 -0.01 3.39
CA ALA A 148 12.49 1.02 2.65
C ALA A 148 11.67 0.42 1.51
N PRO A 149 10.52 1.03 1.18
CA PRO A 149 9.80 0.66 -0.03
C PRO A 149 10.62 0.90 -1.28
N ASN A 150 10.74 -0.14 -2.09
CA ASN A 150 11.65 -0.22 -3.22
C ASN A 150 10.96 -0.72 -4.50
N GLY A 151 9.63 -0.82 -4.49
CA GLY A 151 8.86 -1.17 -5.68
C GLY A 151 8.65 0.00 -6.61
N THR A 152 8.02 -0.31 -7.74
CA THR A 152 7.86 0.62 -8.85
C THR A 152 6.62 1.50 -8.66
N SER A 153 6.66 2.74 -9.15
CA SER A 153 5.43 3.53 -9.31
C SER A 153 4.44 2.79 -10.19
N LEU A 154 3.14 2.98 -9.94
CA LEU A 154 2.11 2.47 -10.85
C LEU A 154 2.35 3.01 -12.26
N PRO A 155 2.15 2.19 -13.32
CA PRO A 155 1.61 0.82 -13.33
C PRO A 155 2.62 -0.35 -13.19
N GLY A 156 3.83 -0.12 -12.63
CA GLY A 156 4.91 -1.12 -12.54
C GLY A 156 4.77 -2.26 -11.52
N ASN A 157 3.60 -2.44 -10.89
CA ASN A 157 3.38 -3.45 -9.83
C ASN A 157 2.89 -4.80 -10.35
N LEU A 158 3.14 -5.12 -11.61
CA LEU A 158 2.67 -6.37 -12.23
C LEU A 158 3.41 -7.61 -11.72
N THR A 159 4.58 -7.46 -11.12
CA THR A 159 5.44 -8.56 -10.67
C THR A 159 5.50 -8.74 -9.16
N LEU A 160 4.86 -7.86 -8.38
CA LEU A 160 4.92 -7.91 -6.92
C LEU A 160 4.14 -9.11 -6.34
N ALA A 161 4.77 -9.80 -5.40
CA ALA A 161 4.16 -10.85 -4.60
C ALA A 161 4.17 -10.53 -3.10
N ARG A 162 3.24 -11.14 -2.35
CA ARG A 162 3.20 -11.01 -0.88
C ARG A 162 4.49 -11.47 -0.22
N THR A 163 5.21 -12.40 -0.83
CA THR A 163 6.46 -12.98 -0.33
C THR A 163 7.72 -12.23 -0.76
N ASP A 164 7.65 -11.32 -1.74
CA ASP A 164 8.85 -10.65 -2.28
C ASP A 164 9.42 -9.64 -1.28
N LEU A 165 10.72 -9.40 -1.30
CA LEU A 165 11.31 -8.31 -0.52
C LEU A 165 10.84 -6.93 -1.01
N ALA A 166 10.31 -6.85 -2.23
CA ALA A 166 9.83 -5.61 -2.79
C ALA A 166 8.44 -5.20 -2.27
N THR A 167 8.23 -3.92 -2.01
CA THR A 167 6.92 -3.38 -1.59
C THR A 167 6.40 -2.36 -2.60
N VAL A 168 5.09 -2.12 -2.63
CA VAL A 168 4.51 -1.14 -3.56
C VAL A 168 4.92 0.31 -3.25
N GLY A 169 5.12 1.11 -4.30
CA GLY A 169 5.36 2.56 -4.21
C GLY A 169 6.83 2.95 -4.08
N GLN A 170 7.15 4.19 -4.46
CA GLN A 170 8.50 4.75 -4.32
C GLN A 170 8.75 5.14 -2.85
N GLY A 171 9.77 4.57 -2.21
CA GLY A 171 10.19 4.89 -0.83
C GLY A 171 10.84 6.27 -0.65
N VAL A 172 10.45 7.24 -1.47
CA VAL A 172 10.86 8.64 -1.42
C VAL A 172 9.76 9.55 -0.87
N ILE A 173 8.56 9.02 -0.66
CA ILE A 173 7.41 9.75 -0.09
C ILE A 173 6.93 9.00 1.16
N CYS A 174 6.93 9.67 2.32
CA CYS A 174 6.69 9.04 3.63
C CYS A 174 5.35 8.28 3.72
N TYR A 175 4.23 8.89 3.31
CA TYR A 175 2.92 8.22 3.35
C TYR A 175 2.84 7.05 2.37
N VAL A 176 3.43 7.17 1.17
CA VAL A 176 3.53 6.06 0.20
C VAL A 176 4.34 4.92 0.80
N GLY A 177 5.37 5.26 1.58
CA GLY A 177 6.16 4.29 2.32
C GLY A 177 5.30 3.45 3.27
N VAL A 178 4.47 4.14 4.08
CA VAL A 178 3.51 3.49 4.99
C VAL A 178 2.50 2.65 4.22
N GLN A 179 1.96 3.14 3.11
CA GLN A 179 1.06 2.34 2.26
C GLN A 179 1.72 1.06 1.76
N GLY A 180 2.98 1.13 1.32
CA GLY A 180 3.77 -0.01 0.88
C GLY A 180 3.92 -1.07 1.97
N TRP A 181 4.24 -0.66 3.20
CA TRP A 181 4.35 -1.56 4.34
C TRP A 181 3.01 -2.13 4.80
N LEU A 182 1.94 -1.34 4.78
CA LEU A 182 0.58 -1.80 5.08
C LEU A 182 0.17 -2.90 4.10
N VAL A 183 0.37 -2.69 2.81
CA VAL A 183 0.11 -3.73 1.81
C VAL A 183 0.98 -4.92 2.13
N LYS A 184 2.31 -4.78 2.26
CA LYS A 184 3.24 -5.89 2.51
C LYS A 184 2.87 -6.73 3.74
N SER A 185 2.44 -6.09 4.82
CA SER A 185 2.00 -6.75 6.07
C SER A 185 0.73 -7.59 5.92
N GLY A 186 -0.06 -7.35 4.86
CA GLY A 186 -1.35 -8.00 4.67
C GLY A 186 -2.51 -7.37 5.44
N LEU A 187 -2.26 -6.30 6.22
CA LEU A 187 -3.34 -5.53 6.87
C LEU A 187 -4.29 -4.89 5.86
N VAL A 188 -3.78 -4.47 4.71
CA VAL A 188 -4.57 -4.00 3.58
C VAL A 188 -4.14 -4.73 2.31
N SER A 189 -4.99 -4.72 1.30
CA SER A 189 -4.70 -5.25 -0.03
C SER A 189 -4.22 -4.17 -0.99
N MET A 190 -3.72 -4.62 -2.14
CA MET A 190 -3.48 -3.80 -3.30
C MET A 190 -4.77 -3.14 -3.81
N ARG A 191 -5.95 -3.71 -3.55
CA ARG A 191 -7.23 -3.06 -3.90
C ARG A 191 -7.39 -1.75 -3.14
N TRP A 192 -7.13 -1.77 -1.84
CA TRP A 192 -7.10 -0.58 -0.99
C TRP A 192 -6.06 0.44 -1.46
N PHE A 193 -4.83 -0.02 -1.76
CA PHE A 193 -3.78 0.86 -2.29
C PHE A 193 -4.21 1.57 -3.58
N MET A 194 -4.80 0.81 -4.51
CA MET A 194 -5.24 1.31 -5.81
C MET A 194 -6.43 2.27 -5.72
N GLN A 195 -7.20 2.23 -4.62
CA GLN A 195 -8.29 3.20 -4.40
C GLN A 195 -7.74 4.62 -4.16
N ASN A 196 -6.54 4.78 -3.60
CA ASN A 196 -5.99 6.11 -3.28
C ASN A 196 -4.45 6.07 -3.31
N SER A 197 -3.88 5.92 -4.51
CA SER A 197 -2.46 5.64 -4.70
C SER A 197 -1.53 6.86 -4.57
N ALA A 198 -2.08 8.07 -4.34
CA ALA A 198 -1.28 9.31 -4.27
C ALA A 198 -1.99 10.47 -3.55
N PRO A 199 -2.41 10.33 -2.27
CA PRO A 199 -2.99 11.45 -1.54
C PRO A 199 -1.95 12.56 -1.29
N ASN A 200 -2.08 13.71 -1.93
CA ASN A 200 -1.15 14.84 -1.86
C ASN A 200 -1.52 15.88 -0.78
N LYS A 201 -2.59 15.66 0.01
CA LYS A 201 -3.09 16.57 1.05
C LYS A 201 -3.56 15.84 2.31
N GLN A 202 -3.63 16.57 3.42
CA GLN A 202 -4.16 16.05 4.69
C GLN A 202 -5.53 15.41 4.52
N ALA A 203 -6.49 16.06 3.86
CA ALA A 203 -7.82 15.49 3.64
C ALA A 203 -7.79 14.13 2.90
N GLY A 204 -6.92 13.99 1.89
CA GLY A 204 -6.74 12.72 1.18
C GLY A 204 -6.09 11.64 2.05
N CYS A 205 -5.17 12.04 2.93
CA CYS A 205 -4.52 11.13 3.88
C CYS A 205 -5.47 10.73 5.02
N ASP A 206 -6.31 11.64 5.53
CA ASP A 206 -7.30 11.37 6.57
C ASP A 206 -8.41 10.45 6.05
N LEU A 207 -8.81 10.59 4.78
CA LEU A 207 -9.73 9.65 4.13
C LEU A 207 -9.14 8.23 4.04
N LEU A 208 -7.83 8.14 3.87
CA LEU A 208 -7.13 6.87 3.67
C LEU A 208 -6.77 6.19 4.99
N PHE A 209 -6.12 6.91 5.89
CA PHE A 209 -5.58 6.39 7.14
C PHE A 209 -6.50 6.65 8.34
N GLY A 210 -7.50 7.52 8.20
CA GLY A 210 -8.22 8.09 9.33
C GLY A 210 -7.43 9.22 10.01
N ALA A 211 -8.13 10.07 10.76
CA ALA A 211 -7.51 11.19 11.48
C ALA A 211 -6.64 10.75 12.69
N GLY A 212 -6.80 9.50 13.14
CA GLY A 212 -6.12 8.99 14.33
C GLY A 212 -6.56 9.67 15.63
N ARG A 213 -5.87 9.32 16.72
CA ARG A 213 -6.02 9.96 18.03
C ARG A 213 -4.85 10.90 18.26
N GLU A 214 -5.14 12.19 18.42
CA GLU A 214 -4.11 13.16 18.82
C GLU A 214 -3.58 12.85 20.21
N VAL A 215 -2.27 12.65 20.31
CA VAL A 215 -1.56 12.47 21.58
C VAL A 215 -0.78 13.71 21.97
N TRP A 216 -0.58 14.63 21.03
CA TRP A 216 0.04 15.93 21.25
C TRP A 216 -0.52 16.98 20.30
N ARG A 217 -0.76 18.18 20.84
CA ARG A 217 -0.99 19.41 20.07
C ARG A 217 -0.46 20.59 20.87
N GLY A 218 0.51 21.32 20.32
CA GLY A 218 1.05 22.51 20.98
C GLY A 218 2.48 22.84 20.58
N LYS A 219 2.97 23.96 21.10
CA LYS A 219 4.38 24.36 20.97
C LYS A 219 5.21 23.53 21.93
N ILE A 220 6.36 23.03 21.48
CA ILE A 220 7.25 22.19 22.27
C ILE A 220 8.29 23.05 22.98
N GLY A 221 8.43 22.91 24.30
CA GLY A 221 9.51 23.54 25.06
C GLY A 221 10.34 22.57 25.93
N PRO A 222 11.41 23.06 26.58
CA PRO A 222 12.29 22.23 27.41
C PRO A 222 11.56 21.45 28.52
N GLY A 223 10.50 22.04 29.10
CA GLY A 223 9.68 21.38 30.14
C GLY A 223 8.84 20.21 29.62
N ASP A 224 8.67 20.08 28.31
CA ASP A 224 7.81 19.07 27.69
C ASP A 224 8.55 17.76 27.39
N MET A 225 9.89 17.77 27.42
CA MET A 225 10.73 16.65 26.97
C MET A 225 10.44 15.33 27.70
N ALA A 226 10.25 15.39 29.02
CA ALA A 226 9.91 14.22 29.82
C ALA A 226 8.51 13.66 29.48
N ARG A 227 7.55 14.55 29.18
CA ARG A 227 6.20 14.15 28.78
C ARG A 227 6.18 13.54 27.38
N LEU A 228 6.90 14.15 26.43
CA LEU A 228 7.07 13.65 25.07
C LEU A 228 7.73 12.28 25.05
N GLY A 229 8.78 12.07 25.85
CA GLY A 229 9.44 10.77 25.99
C GLY A 229 8.49 9.67 26.47
N ARG A 230 7.61 9.96 27.44
CA ARG A 230 6.58 8.99 27.89
C ARG A 230 5.57 8.70 26.80
N ILE A 231 5.01 9.73 26.15
CA ILE A 231 4.04 9.54 25.06
C ILE A 231 4.64 8.68 23.95
N ALA A 232 5.89 8.94 23.55
CA ALA A 232 6.55 8.17 22.51
C ALA A 232 6.79 6.70 22.91
N ALA A 233 7.13 6.44 24.17
CA ALA A 233 7.34 5.09 24.69
C ALA A 233 6.03 4.30 24.87
N ASP A 234 4.92 4.98 25.15
CA ASP A 234 3.61 4.36 25.37
C ASP A 234 2.92 3.92 24.06
N ILE A 235 3.42 4.37 22.91
CA ILE A 235 2.90 3.92 21.60
C ILE A 235 3.48 2.55 21.29
N GLY A 236 2.61 1.53 21.31
CA GLY A 236 2.98 0.14 21.02
C GLY A 236 3.53 -0.08 19.61
N PRO A 237 3.93 -1.33 19.28
CA PRO A 237 4.49 -1.65 17.97
C PRO A 237 3.44 -1.56 16.85
N GLY A 238 3.90 -1.18 15.66
CA GLY A 238 3.13 -1.21 14.43
C GLY A 238 1.97 -0.21 14.37
N TYR A 239 2.00 0.86 15.16
CA TYR A 239 1.10 1.99 14.95
C TYR A 239 1.64 2.88 13.84
N VAL A 240 0.74 3.49 13.07
CA VAL A 240 1.09 4.57 12.16
C VAL A 240 1.03 5.88 12.94
N VAL A 241 2.06 6.72 12.81
CA VAL A 241 2.08 8.04 13.44
C VAL A 241 2.16 9.11 12.37
N HIS A 242 1.26 10.09 12.48
CA HIS A 242 1.21 11.28 11.64
C HIS A 242 1.70 12.48 12.44
N ILE A 243 2.70 13.18 11.91
CA ILE A 243 3.32 14.36 12.50
C ILE A 243 3.16 15.52 11.54
N TRP A 244 2.62 16.64 11.99
CA TRP A 244 2.51 17.84 11.16
C TRP A 244 2.54 19.13 11.98
N SER A 245 2.68 20.25 11.28
CA SER A 245 2.49 21.59 11.85
C SER A 245 1.28 22.25 11.19
N PRO A 246 0.23 22.62 11.95
CA PRO A 246 -0.91 23.37 11.42
C PRO A 246 -0.52 24.72 10.80
N ASP A 247 0.65 25.24 11.19
CA ASP A 247 1.20 26.50 10.67
C ASP A 247 1.74 26.35 9.23
N ASN A 248 1.72 25.14 8.66
CA ASN A 248 2.20 24.84 7.31
C ASN A 248 1.10 24.23 6.41
N TYR A 249 0.32 25.09 5.78
CA TYR A 249 -0.91 24.73 5.04
C TYR A 249 -0.71 23.91 3.75
N ASN A 250 0.49 23.88 3.18
CA ASN A 250 0.76 23.25 1.87
C ASN A 250 1.38 21.86 1.98
N TRP A 251 1.48 21.30 3.18
CA TRP A 251 2.17 20.04 3.41
C TRP A 251 1.35 19.08 4.27
N ASN A 252 1.29 17.81 3.87
CA ASN A 252 0.54 16.76 4.57
C ASN A 252 1.29 16.15 5.77
N GLY A 253 2.41 16.74 6.18
CA GLY A 253 3.22 16.27 7.30
C GLY A 253 4.03 15.01 6.98
N HIS A 254 4.30 14.22 8.02
CA HIS A 254 5.17 13.06 7.96
C HIS A 254 4.58 11.85 8.65
N TRP A 255 4.95 10.70 8.12
CA TRP A 255 4.27 9.44 8.35
C TRP A 255 5.32 8.38 8.65
N VAL A 256 5.17 7.71 9.79
CA VAL A 256 6.11 6.69 10.28
C VAL A 256 5.36 5.51 10.88
N VAL A 257 6.05 4.37 11.03
CA VAL A 257 5.55 3.18 11.75
C VAL A 257 6.37 2.99 13.02
N THR A 258 5.72 2.71 14.15
CA THR A 258 6.40 2.53 15.45
C THR A 258 6.97 1.13 15.64
N ASN A 259 8.12 1.03 16.30
CA ASN A 259 8.72 -0.25 16.70
C ASN A 259 8.26 -0.75 18.09
N GLY A 260 7.60 0.12 18.87
CA GLY A 260 7.06 -0.17 20.21
C GLY A 260 8.01 0.11 21.37
N ASP A 261 9.19 0.67 21.11
CA ASP A 261 10.22 1.03 22.08
C ASP A 261 10.59 2.53 22.03
N GLY A 262 9.71 3.34 21.44
CA GLY A 262 9.96 4.75 21.15
C GLY A 262 10.76 5.01 19.86
N THR A 263 11.23 3.97 19.16
CA THR A 263 11.84 4.09 17.83
C THR A 263 10.83 3.88 16.70
N ILE A 264 11.19 4.34 15.50
CA ILE A 264 10.33 4.33 14.31
C ILE A 264 11.05 3.79 13.07
N CYS A 265 10.23 3.29 12.14
CA CYS A 265 10.56 3.12 10.75
C CYS A 265 9.96 4.26 9.93
N GLY A 266 10.76 4.93 9.11
CA GLY A 266 10.35 6.10 8.32
C GLY A 266 11.19 6.28 7.07
N VAL A 267 10.63 6.94 6.05
CA VAL A 267 11.34 7.34 4.82
C VAL A 267 11.12 8.83 4.57
N ASN A 268 12.04 9.46 3.83
CA ASN A 268 12.03 10.91 3.60
C ASN A 268 11.89 11.71 4.89
N ASN A 269 12.76 11.43 5.87
CA ASN A 269 12.71 12.12 7.15
C ASN A 269 13.37 13.51 7.05
N GLY A 270 12.98 14.48 7.86
CA GLY A 270 13.80 15.68 8.10
C GLY A 270 13.94 16.72 6.98
N GLU A 271 12.85 17.12 6.30
CA GLU A 271 12.87 18.40 5.54
C GLU A 271 12.84 19.63 6.46
N PHE A 272 12.32 19.50 7.68
CA PHE A 272 12.31 20.58 8.66
C PHE A 272 13.53 20.44 9.56
N LEU A 273 14.54 21.23 9.27
CA LEU A 273 15.64 21.47 10.19
C LEU A 273 15.04 22.15 11.42
N ALA A 274 14.83 21.40 12.52
CA ALA A 274 15.09 22.02 13.81
C ALA A 274 16.56 22.41 13.73
N GLY A 275 16.85 23.71 13.82
CA GLY A 275 18.21 24.26 13.73
C GLY A 275 19.20 23.62 14.71
N GLU A 276 18.69 22.84 15.66
CA GLU A 276 19.44 22.01 16.57
C GLU A 276 18.67 20.69 16.70
N ALA A 277 19.16 19.61 16.07
CA ALA A 277 18.87 18.30 16.62
C ALA A 277 19.41 18.35 18.05
N GLU A 278 18.54 18.47 19.06
CA GLU A 278 18.88 18.74 20.48
C GLU A 278 19.84 17.69 21.10
N ARG A 279 20.28 16.68 20.34
CA ARG A 279 21.26 15.65 20.71
C ARG A 279 22.44 15.50 19.74
N GLY A 280 22.64 16.42 18.80
CA GLY A 280 23.74 16.38 17.83
C GLY A 280 23.65 15.26 16.79
N GLN A 281 22.51 14.56 16.68
CA GLN A 281 22.28 13.53 15.66
C GLN A 281 21.44 14.08 14.51
N ALA A 282 22.02 14.12 13.31
CA ALA A 282 21.29 14.53 12.11
C ALA A 282 20.13 13.56 11.85
N VAL A 283 18.91 14.10 11.66
CA VAL A 283 17.77 13.31 11.18
C VAL A 283 18.14 12.71 9.83
N GLN A 284 18.14 11.37 9.74
CA GLN A 284 18.48 10.69 8.49
C GLN A 284 17.42 10.96 7.43
N LYS A 285 17.79 11.69 6.37
CA LYS A 285 16.84 12.04 5.30
C LYS A 285 16.26 10.84 4.55
N ASN A 286 17.02 9.76 4.48
CA ASN A 286 16.61 8.52 3.81
C ASN A 286 15.80 7.62 4.76
N TYR A 287 15.63 6.36 4.38
CA TYR A 287 15.03 5.36 5.26
C TYR A 287 15.79 5.21 6.58
N THR A 288 15.02 5.07 7.66
CA THR A 288 15.49 4.70 9.00
C THR A 288 14.60 3.61 9.58
N ARG A 289 15.16 2.78 10.44
CA ARG A 289 14.42 1.80 11.28
C ARG A 289 14.73 1.94 12.77
N THR A 290 15.51 2.95 13.13
CA THR A 290 16.12 3.12 14.46
C THR A 290 16.04 4.56 14.98
N SER A 291 15.57 5.51 14.17
CA SER A 291 15.36 6.87 14.66
C SER A 291 14.31 6.90 15.74
N THR A 292 14.41 7.83 16.68
CA THR A 292 13.39 7.95 17.71
C THR A 292 12.20 8.76 17.20
N LEU A 293 11.00 8.42 17.66
CA LEU A 293 9.80 9.20 17.35
C LEU A 293 9.94 10.65 17.85
N MET A 294 10.61 10.83 18.99
CA MET A 294 10.85 12.12 19.60
C MET A 294 11.74 13.01 18.71
N GLU A 295 12.85 12.49 18.19
CA GLU A 295 13.73 13.25 17.27
C GLU A 295 12.97 13.70 16.02
N GLN A 296 12.15 12.79 15.44
CA GLN A 296 11.31 13.15 14.31
C GLN A 296 10.32 14.23 14.71
N PHE A 297 9.62 14.09 15.84
CA PHE A 297 8.61 15.04 16.26
C PHE A 297 9.17 16.45 16.55
N LEU A 298 10.32 16.52 17.21
CA LEU A 298 11.00 17.79 17.51
C LEU A 298 11.42 18.53 16.24
N SER A 299 11.79 17.82 15.18
CA SER A 299 12.12 18.45 13.90
C SER A 299 10.94 19.22 13.28
N TYR A 300 9.70 18.88 13.65
CA TYR A 300 8.47 19.53 13.15
C TYR A 300 7.96 20.64 14.09
N GLY A 301 8.24 20.54 15.39
CA GLY A 301 7.90 21.56 16.39
C GLY A 301 9.01 22.55 16.73
N GLY A 302 10.20 22.38 16.14
CA GLY A 302 11.40 23.16 16.42
C GLY A 302 11.29 24.64 16.03
N GLU A 303 12.25 25.43 16.53
CA GLU A 303 12.34 26.86 16.22
C GLU A 303 12.59 27.07 14.71
N GLY A 304 11.67 27.79 14.07
CA GLY A 304 11.86 28.20 12.67
C GLY A 304 12.88 29.33 12.58
N ALA A 305 13.65 29.36 11.49
CA ALA A 305 14.73 30.32 11.25
C ALA A 305 14.36 31.82 11.46
N HIS A 306 13.07 32.18 11.47
CA HIS A 306 12.62 33.56 11.62
C HIS A 306 11.39 33.79 12.52
N ALA A 307 10.84 32.79 13.23
CA ALA A 307 9.60 32.99 13.98
C ALA A 307 9.30 31.91 15.04
N GLY A 308 9.88 32.01 16.24
CA GLY A 308 9.46 31.28 17.44
C GLY A 308 9.26 29.76 17.30
N ARG A 309 8.68 29.15 18.33
CA ARG A 309 8.30 27.72 18.32
C ARG A 309 6.97 27.54 17.58
N LYS A 310 6.94 26.57 16.66
CA LYS A 310 5.75 26.21 15.89
C LYS A 310 4.83 25.30 16.67
N THR A 311 3.54 25.30 16.34
CA THR A 311 2.63 24.27 16.84
C THR A 311 2.93 22.97 16.11
N ALA A 312 3.20 21.89 16.84
CA ALA A 312 3.30 20.55 16.30
C ALA A 312 2.11 19.70 16.77
N VAL A 313 1.70 18.76 15.94
CA VAL A 313 0.65 17.79 16.24
C VAL A 313 1.17 16.39 15.95
N MET A 314 0.89 15.46 16.87
CA MET A 314 1.15 14.03 16.73
C MET A 314 -0.16 13.28 16.88
N ALA A 315 -0.56 12.57 15.83
CA ALA A 315 -1.70 11.65 15.87
C ALA A 315 -1.24 10.21 15.70
N VAL A 316 -1.85 9.32 16.48
CA VAL A 316 -1.58 7.88 16.47
C VAL A 316 -2.76 7.16 15.82
N ILE A 317 -2.47 6.36 14.80
CA ILE A 317 -3.45 5.64 14.00
C ILE A 317 -3.24 4.15 14.22
N ASP A 318 -4.28 3.47 14.71
CA ASP A 318 -4.29 2.01 14.77
C ASP A 318 -4.56 1.48 13.36
N PRO A 319 -3.60 0.78 12.71
CA PRO A 319 -3.81 0.29 11.36
C PRO A 319 -4.91 -0.80 11.28
N LEU A 320 -5.36 -1.33 12.43
CA LEU A 320 -6.49 -2.24 12.49
C LEU A 320 -7.84 -1.51 12.30
N GLN A 321 -7.88 -0.18 12.47
CA GLN A 321 -9.08 0.65 12.34
C GLN A 321 -9.07 1.53 11.08
N LEU A 322 -8.23 1.20 10.09
CA LEU A 322 -8.19 1.94 8.82
C LEU A 322 -9.56 1.91 8.13
N PRO A 323 -10.03 3.04 7.58
CA PRO A 323 -11.22 3.08 6.75
C PRO A 323 -11.11 2.12 5.55
N ASN A 324 -12.23 1.47 5.21
CA ASN A 324 -12.36 0.61 4.01
C ASN A 324 -11.26 -0.45 3.87
N ARG A 325 -10.78 -1.02 4.98
CA ARG A 325 -9.76 -2.08 4.98
C ARG A 325 -10.24 -3.29 4.17
N ILE A 326 -9.73 -3.42 2.95
CA ILE A 326 -10.01 -4.47 1.98
C ILE A 326 -8.73 -5.05 1.43
#